data_AF-A0A965NWD1-F1
#
_entry.id   AF-A0A965NWD1-F1
#
_cell.length_a   1.000
_cell.length_b   1.000
_cell.length_c   1.000
_cell.angle_alpha   90.00
_cell.angle_beta   90.00
_cell.angle_gamma   90.00
#
_symmetry.space_group_name_H-M   'P 1'
#
loop_
_entity.id
_entity.type
_entity.pdbx_description
1 polymer ?
#
loop_
_entity_poly.entity_id
_entity_poly.type
_entity_poly.pdbx_seq_one_letter_code
_entity_poly.pdbx_strand_id
1 'polypeptide(L)'
;DVLVITPFAVAPGAVVRCRALGMLMMEDEAGGDAKVLAVPVDKILGMYSHWKKIEDVNSQRLATIQHFFEHYKDLEKGKWVKVKGWEGPDQAKQEISGGMARYKKESGA
;
A
#
# COMPACT_ATOMS: atom_id res chain seq x y z
N ASP A 1 5.67 -0.07 -2.92
CA ASP A 1 4.82 -1.29 -3.03
C ASP A 1 3.34 -1.00 -2.90
N VAL A 2 2.49 -1.98 -3.23
CA VAL A 2 1.03 -1.87 -3.15
C VAL A 2 0.41 -3.09 -2.48
N LEU A 3 -0.44 -2.85 -1.49
CA LEU A 3 -1.35 -3.82 -0.86
C LEU A 3 -2.72 -3.70 -1.54
N VAL A 4 -3.23 -4.79 -2.11
CA VAL A 4 -4.53 -4.78 -2.80
C VAL A 4 -5.54 -5.61 -2.00
N ILE A 5 -6.61 -4.96 -1.53
CA ILE A 5 -7.70 -5.67 -0.85
C ILE A 5 -8.64 -6.28 -1.88
N THR A 6 -8.83 -7.59 -1.80
CA THR A 6 -9.77 -8.38 -2.61
C THR A 6 -10.56 -9.35 -1.73
N PRO A 7 -11.75 -9.80 -2.15
CA PRO A 7 -12.54 -10.78 -1.39
C PRO A 7 -11.90 -12.17 -1.38
N PHE A 8 -11.06 -12.48 -2.37
CA PHE A 8 -10.33 -13.75 -2.50
C PHE A 8 -8.89 -13.48 -2.94
N ALA A 9 -7.99 -14.42 -2.65
CA ALA A 9 -6.59 -14.33 -3.06
C ALA A 9 -6.47 -14.22 -4.59
N VAL A 10 -5.54 -13.37 -5.03
CA VAL A 10 -5.21 -13.19 -6.45
C VAL A 10 -4.01 -14.07 -6.79
N ALA A 11 -4.03 -14.70 -7.96
CA ALA A 11 -2.94 -15.55 -8.42
C ALA A 11 -1.64 -14.72 -8.63
N PRO A 12 -0.46 -15.25 -8.24
CA PRO A 12 0.82 -14.61 -8.55
C PRO A 12 0.98 -14.35 -10.06
N GLY A 13 1.50 -13.18 -10.42
CA GLY A 13 1.68 -12.76 -11.81
C GLY A 13 0.45 -12.11 -12.47
N ALA A 14 -0.72 -12.12 -11.82
CA ALA A 14 -1.89 -11.40 -12.33
C ALA A 14 -1.73 -9.88 -12.21
N VAL A 15 -2.33 -9.14 -13.14
CA VAL A 15 -2.38 -7.67 -13.15
C VAL A 15 -3.79 -7.21 -12.84
N VAL A 16 -3.95 -6.36 -11.82
CA VAL A 16 -5.25 -5.82 -11.40
C VAL A 16 -5.21 -4.30 -11.49
N ARG A 17 -6.20 -3.72 -12.18
CA ARG A 17 -6.37 -2.27 -12.21
C ARG A 17 -7.02 -1.80 -10.91
N CYS A 18 -6.28 -0.99 -10.16
CA CYS A 18 -6.66 -0.54 -8.82
C CYS A 18 -6.72 0.99 -8.71
N ARG A 19 -7.27 1.46 -7.59
CA ARG A 19 -7.24 2.85 -7.13
C ARG A 19 -6.78 2.89 -5.67
N ALA A 20 -5.92 3.85 -5.35
CA ALA A 20 -5.40 4.02 -3.99
C ALA A 20 -6.48 4.57 -3.05
N LEU A 21 -6.45 4.10 -1.80
CA LEU A 21 -7.21 4.66 -0.67
C LEU A 21 -6.33 5.51 0.24
N GLY A 22 -5.03 5.21 0.27
CA GLY A 22 -4.01 5.90 1.05
C GLY A 22 -2.75 5.05 1.14
N MET A 23 -1.92 5.27 2.16
CA MET A 23 -0.66 4.55 2.32
C MET A 23 -0.26 4.38 3.78
N LEU A 24 0.37 3.25 4.09
CA LEU A 24 1.04 3.00 5.37
C LEU A 24 2.47 3.54 5.28
N MET A 25 2.77 4.54 6.10
CA MET A 25 4.10 5.12 6.22
C MET A 25 4.94 4.25 7.13
N MET A 26 6.07 3.76 6.64
CA MET A 26 7.02 2.99 7.44
C MET A 26 8.46 3.21 6.97
N GLU A 27 9.37 2.93 7.89
CA GLU A 27 10.81 2.87 7.63
C GLU A 27 11.33 1.49 8.01
N ASP A 28 12.35 1.03 7.30
CA ASP A 28 13.10 -0.17 7.61
C ASP A 28 14.62 0.08 7.55
N GLU A 29 15.41 -0.98 7.65
CA GLU A 29 16.88 -0.90 7.61
C GLU A 29 17.47 -0.25 6.35
N ALA A 30 16.72 -0.17 5.25
CA ALA A 30 17.14 0.39 3.97
C ALA A 30 16.57 1.81 3.71
N GLY A 31 15.70 2.32 4.57
CA GLY A 31 15.13 3.66 4.46
C GLY A 31 13.59 3.68 4.48
N GLY A 32 13.00 4.58 3.69
CA GLY A 32 11.54 4.69 3.59
C GLY A 32 10.93 3.54 2.78
N ASP A 33 9.96 2.84 3.37
CA ASP A 33 9.35 1.63 2.78
C ASP A 33 7.81 1.70 2.73
N ALA A 34 7.28 2.84 2.27
CA ALA A 34 5.84 3.06 2.24
C ALA A 34 5.06 2.02 1.42
N LYS A 35 3.91 1.60 1.96
CA LYS A 35 2.98 0.66 1.31
C LYS A 35 1.69 1.35 0.93
N VAL A 36 1.41 1.50 -0.36
CA VAL A 36 0.11 2.02 -0.83
C VAL A 36 -0.97 0.98 -0.53
N LEU A 37 -2.10 1.39 0.03
CA LEU A 37 -3.28 0.54 0.15
C LEU A 37 -4.27 0.86 -0.98
N ALA A 38 -4.69 -0.15 -1.71
CA ALA A 38 -5.54 0.01 -2.88
C ALA A 38 -6.66 -1.04 -2.93
N VAL A 39 -7.69 -0.71 -3.72
CA VAL A 39 -8.78 -1.62 -4.08
C VAL A 39 -8.93 -1.65 -5.60
N PRO A 40 -9.47 -2.73 -6.18
CA PRO A 40 -9.81 -2.74 -7.60
C PRO A 40 -10.72 -1.57 -7.98
N VAL A 41 -10.61 -1.10 -9.23
CA VAL A 41 -11.52 -0.07 -9.75
C VAL A 41 -12.94 -0.61 -9.86
N ASP A 42 -13.94 0.28 -9.82
CA ASP A 42 -15.36 -0.09 -9.78
C ASP A 42 -15.80 -0.99 -10.96
N LYS A 43 -15.19 -0.81 -12.14
CA LYS A 43 -15.41 -1.66 -13.33
C LYS A 43 -15.02 -3.13 -13.11
N ILE A 44 -14.05 -3.39 -12.23
CA ILE A 44 -13.56 -4.74 -11.92
C ILE A 44 -14.32 -5.31 -10.72
N LEU A 45 -14.53 -4.51 -9.66
CA LEU A 45 -15.23 -4.93 -8.45
C LEU A 45 -15.92 -3.76 -7.74
N GLY A 46 -17.23 -3.62 -7.96
CA GLY A 46 -18.04 -2.53 -7.38
C GLY A 46 -18.29 -2.63 -5.86
N MET A 47 -17.92 -3.74 -5.21
CA MET A 47 -18.12 -3.95 -3.77
C MET A 47 -17.46 -2.84 -2.93
N TYR A 48 -16.33 -2.31 -3.37
CA TYR A 48 -15.57 -1.29 -2.64
C TYR A 48 -15.85 0.14 -3.12
N SER A 49 -16.84 0.37 -3.98
CA SER A 49 -17.08 1.71 -4.57
C SER A 49 -17.32 2.80 -3.53
N HIS A 50 -17.82 2.44 -2.34
CA HIS A 50 -18.04 3.36 -1.23
C HIS A 50 -16.76 3.70 -0.44
N TRP A 51 -15.68 2.93 -0.58
CA TRP A 51 -14.38 3.24 0.05
C TRP A 51 -13.62 4.22 -0.83
N LYS A 52 -13.33 5.42 -0.35
CA LYS A 52 -12.62 6.49 -1.04
C LYS A 52 -11.29 6.84 -0.37
N LYS A 53 -11.18 6.61 0.94
CA LYS A 53 -10.01 6.91 1.78
C LYS A 53 -9.77 5.81 2.81
N ILE A 54 -8.67 5.89 3.55
CA ILE A 54 -8.29 4.88 4.55
C ILE A 54 -9.37 4.70 5.62
N GLU A 55 -10.02 5.77 6.06
CA GLU A 55 -11.01 5.74 7.14
C GLU A 55 -12.29 5.00 6.76
N ASP A 56 -12.52 4.72 5.47
CA ASP A 56 -13.66 3.93 5.02
C ASP A 56 -13.41 2.42 5.20
N VAL A 57 -12.15 2.02 5.41
CA VAL A 57 -11.76 0.63 5.70
C VAL A 57 -12.00 0.35 7.17
N ASN A 58 -12.48 -0.86 7.48
CA ASN A 58 -12.62 -1.30 8.88
C ASN A 58 -11.30 -1.13 9.66
N SER A 59 -11.35 -0.40 10.78
CA SER A 59 -10.16 -0.04 11.57
C SER A 59 -9.39 -1.26 12.09
N GLN A 60 -10.07 -2.35 12.43
CA GLN A 60 -9.42 -3.60 12.85
C GLN A 60 -8.60 -4.20 11.71
N ARG A 61 -9.07 -4.10 10.46
CA ARG A 61 -8.30 -4.55 9.29
C ARG A 61 -7.05 -3.71 9.10
N LEU A 62 -7.15 -2.39 9.25
CA LEU A 62 -5.99 -1.49 9.18
C LEU A 62 -4.97 -1.81 10.28
N ALA A 63 -5.45 -2.05 11.51
CA ALA A 63 -4.59 -2.44 12.63
C ALA A 63 -3.91 -3.80 12.38
N THR A 64 -4.61 -4.79 11.82
CA THR A 64 -4.01 -6.08 11.45
C THR A 64 -2.91 -5.91 10.40
N ILE A 65 -3.12 -5.07 9.38
CA ILE A 65 -2.09 -4.78 8.36
C ILE A 65 -0.88 -4.11 9.00
N GLN A 66 -1.10 -3.10 9.84
CA GLN A 66 -0.02 -2.40 10.55
C GLN A 66 0.78 -3.37 11.42
N HIS A 67 0.11 -4.14 12.28
CA HIS A 67 0.75 -5.13 13.16
C HIS A 67 1.56 -6.16 12.36
N PHE A 68 1.05 -6.62 11.21
CA PHE A 68 1.81 -7.51 10.34
C PHE A 68 3.16 -6.90 9.94
N PHE A 69 3.16 -5.66 9.45
CA PHE A 69 4.39 -5.00 9.03
C PHE A 69 5.33 -4.67 10.20
N GLU A 70 4.81 -4.35 11.37
CA GLU A 70 5.62 -4.11 12.57
C GLU A 70 6.39 -5.36 13.00
N HIS A 71 5.84 -6.56 12.78
CA HIS A 71 6.36 -7.80 13.36
C HIS A 71 6.93 -8.82 12.38
N TYR A 72 6.66 -8.72 11.07
CA TYR A 72 7.03 -9.81 10.15
C TYR A 72 8.54 -10.06 10.04
N LYS A 73 9.37 -9.07 10.40
CA LYS A 73 10.83 -9.17 10.41
C LYS A 73 11.43 -9.45 11.79
N ASP A 74 10.64 -9.68 12.85
CA ASP A 74 11.14 -9.78 14.23
C ASP A 74 12.23 -10.84 14.44
N LEU A 75 12.22 -11.89 13.63
CA LEU A 75 13.18 -13.00 13.69
C LEU A 75 14.28 -12.90 12.63
N GLU A 76 14.28 -11.84 11.81
CA GLU A 76 15.30 -11.60 10.79
C GLU A 76 16.43 -10.74 11.37
N LYS A 77 17.55 -11.37 11.74
CA LYS A 77 18.68 -10.70 12.41
C LYS A 77 19.16 -9.48 11.62
N GLY A 78 19.10 -8.31 12.27
CA GLY A 78 19.57 -7.03 11.72
C GLY A 78 18.53 -6.28 10.89
N LYS A 79 17.32 -6.83 10.70
CA LYS A 79 16.20 -6.13 10.07
C LYS A 79 15.22 -5.61 11.11
N TRP A 80 14.53 -4.52 10.77
CA TRP A 80 13.53 -3.90 11.64
C TRP A 80 12.50 -3.15 10.80
N VAL A 81 11.36 -2.86 11.41
CA VAL A 81 10.34 -1.99 10.82
C VAL A 81 9.86 -0.99 11.86
N LYS A 82 9.68 0.26 11.44
CA LYS A 82 9.01 1.29 12.24
C LYS A 82 7.85 1.87 11.45
N VAL A 83 6.64 1.56 11.88
CA VAL A 83 5.43 2.19 11.32
C VAL A 83 5.25 3.59 11.90
N LYS A 84 4.97 4.56 11.02
CA LYS A 84 4.68 5.96 11.36
C LYS A 84 3.18 6.27 11.36
N GLY A 85 2.38 5.44 10.70
CA GLY A 85 0.93 5.56 10.64
C GLY A 85 0.37 5.57 9.22
N TRP A 86 -0.92 5.82 9.11
CA TRP A 86 -1.66 5.87 7.86
C TRP A 86 -1.75 7.31 7.33
N GLU A 87 -1.60 7.46 6.02
CA GLU A 87 -1.76 8.71 5.28
C GLU A 87 -2.84 8.56 4.20
N GLY A 88 -3.41 9.71 3.81
CA GLY A 88 -4.54 9.79 2.90
C GLY A 88 -4.23 9.50 1.43
N PRO A 89 -5.27 9.54 0.57
CA PRO A 89 -5.15 9.26 -0.86
C PRO A 89 -4.27 10.26 -1.61
N ASP A 90 -4.16 11.50 -1.14
CA ASP A 90 -3.32 12.52 -1.77
C ASP A 90 -1.83 12.21 -1.61
N GLN A 91 -1.40 11.83 -0.41
CA GLN A 91 -0.04 11.37 -0.14
C GLN A 91 0.28 10.12 -0.97
N ALA A 92 -0.66 9.17 -1.05
CA ALA A 92 -0.48 7.98 -1.88
C ALA A 92 -0.32 8.34 -3.37
N LYS A 93 -1.11 9.30 -3.87
CA LYS A 93 -1.00 9.79 -5.25
C LYS A 93 0.33 10.49 -5.50
N GLN A 94 0.83 11.26 -4.54
CA GLN A 94 2.14 11.90 -4.61
C GLN A 94 3.26 10.87 -4.68
N GLU A 95 3.22 9.83 -3.83
CA GLU A 95 4.22 8.76 -3.84
C GLU A 95 4.21 8.00 -5.18
N ILE A 96 3.03 7.65 -5.70
CA ILE A 96 2.90 6.98 -7.00
C ILE A 96 3.46 7.86 -8.12
N SER A 97 3.10 9.14 -8.14
CA SER A 97 3.56 10.08 -9.16
C SER A 97 5.07 10.33 -9.08
N GLY A 98 5.60 10.42 -7.86
CA GLY A 98 7.03 10.53 -7.60
C GLY A 98 7.80 9.30 -8.06
N GLY A 99 7.29 8.11 -7.78
CA GLY A 99 7.86 6.84 -8.26
C GLY A 99 7.90 6.77 -9.79
N MET A 100 6.81 7.13 -10.47
CA MET A 100 6.77 7.20 -11.94
C MET A 100 7.77 8.21 -12.50
N ALA A 101 7.90 9.38 -11.88
CA ALA A 101 8.84 10.41 -12.32
C ALA A 101 10.31 9.97 -12.14
N ARG A 102 10.65 9.32 -11.03
CA ARG A 102 11.98 8.75 -10.79
C ARG A 102 12.31 7.68 -11.82
N TYR A 103 11.40 6.75 -12.05
CA TYR A 103 11.56 5.72 -13.07
C TYR A 103 11.78 6.33 -14.46
N LYS A 104 10.99 7.34 -14.85
CA LYS A 104 11.15 8.03 -16.14
C LYS A 104 12.53 8.68 -16.28
N LYS A 105 13.00 9.37 -15.24
CA LYS A 105 14.32 10.01 -15.21
C LYS A 105 15.47 9.00 -15.36
N GLU A 106 15.35 7.84 -14.73
CA GLU A 106 16.38 6.79 -14.76
C GLU A 106 16.35 5.97 -16.06
N SER A 107 15.16 5.73 -16.62
CA SER A 107 14.98 4.94 -17.83
C SER A 107 15.29 5.70 -19.13
N GLY A 108 15.60 7.00 -19.06
CA GLY A 108 15.99 7.82 -20.22
C GLY A 108 14.86 8.04 -21.25
N ALA A 109 13.61 7.79 -20.87
CA ALA A 109 12.41 7.95 -21.71
C ALA A 109 11.66 9.28 -21.42
#